data_AF-A0A6I1QA47-F1
#
_entry.id   AF-A0A6I1QA47-F1
#
_cell.length_a   1.000
_cell.length_b   1.000
_cell.length_c   1.000
_cell.angle_alpha   90.00
_cell.angle_beta   90.00
_cell.angle_gamma   90.00
#
_symmetry.space_group_name_H-M   'P 1'
#
loop_
_entity.id
_entity.type
_entity.pdbx_description
1 polymer ?
#
loop_
_entity_poly.entity_id
_entity_poly.type
_entity_poly.pdbx_seq_one_letter_code
_entity_poly.pdbx_strand_id
1 'polypeptide(L)'
;MRFFTKNRSSKKRIIEEWVYDLVADELEIGEIRKGLWTKAKALSEGNMDKCESIYIQLRATSIVDEAKVAHEVKVAYEAANPTPTTQVNKEHLQFNVGDSVFYIGHQDLGIGVILENEGKTALVNFPHAVPTRVHKDSLRLKK
;
A
#
# COMPACT_ATOMS: atom_id res chain seq x y z
N MET A 1 -19.22 20.21 -21.39
CA MET A 1 -19.12 18.78 -21.75
C MET A 1 -18.20 18.11 -20.74
N ARG A 2 -18.72 17.20 -19.90
CA ARG A 2 -17.97 16.57 -18.78
C ARG A 2 -17.11 15.42 -19.30
N PHE A 3 -15.79 15.58 -19.31
CA PHE A 3 -14.82 14.56 -19.78
C PHE A 3 -13.99 13.98 -18.62
N PHE A 4 -14.58 13.31 -17.63
CA PHE A 4 -13.76 12.65 -16.60
C PHE A 4 -14.42 11.40 -16.02
N THR A 5 -14.30 10.24 -16.67
CA THR A 5 -14.44 8.94 -15.96
C THR A 5 -13.85 7.69 -16.68
N LYS A 6 -12.68 7.78 -17.34
CA LYS A 6 -12.04 6.57 -17.93
C LYS A 6 -11.09 5.79 -17.00
N ASN A 7 -10.81 6.27 -15.78
CA ASN A 7 -9.79 5.65 -14.91
C ASN A 7 -10.30 4.45 -14.08
N ARG A 8 -11.62 4.21 -13.99
CA ARG A 8 -12.14 3.05 -13.22
C ARG A 8 -11.92 1.72 -13.94
N SER A 9 -11.94 1.73 -15.28
CA SER A 9 -11.80 0.51 -16.09
C SER A 9 -10.38 -0.06 -16.04
N SER A 10 -9.35 0.80 -16.03
CA SER A 10 -7.95 0.34 -15.99
C SER A 10 -7.59 -0.34 -14.66
N LYS A 11 -8.04 0.21 -13.53
CA LYS A 11 -7.81 -0.41 -12.22
C LYS A 11 -8.46 -1.80 -12.11
N LYS A 12 -9.67 -1.96 -12.66
CA LYS A 12 -10.37 -3.26 -12.66
C LYS A 12 -9.56 -4.33 -13.39
N ARG A 13 -9.02 -4.01 -14.58
CA ARG A 13 -8.20 -4.95 -15.36
C ARG A 13 -6.94 -5.38 -14.64
N ILE A 14 -6.23 -4.44 -14.02
CA ILE A 14 -4.99 -4.74 -13.26
C ILE A 14 -5.30 -5.66 -12.07
N ILE A 15 -6.40 -5.39 -11.34
CA ILE A 15 -6.80 -6.23 -10.21
C ILE A 15 -7.20 -7.63 -10.69
N GLU A 16 -7.94 -7.71 -11.79
CA GLU A 16 -8.36 -8.99 -12.37
C GLU A 16 -7.16 -9.84 -12.80
N GLU A 17 -6.20 -9.25 -13.53
CA GLU A 17 -4.95 -9.91 -13.92
C GLU A 17 -4.18 -10.43 -12.71
N TRP A 18 -3.99 -9.59 -11.68
CA TRP A 18 -3.32 -9.97 -10.45
C TRP A 18 -4.03 -11.12 -9.70
N VAL A 19 -5.36 -11.14 -9.70
CA VAL A 19 -6.14 -12.22 -9.08
C VAL A 19 -5.91 -13.54 -9.82
N TYR A 20 -5.88 -13.53 -11.16
CA TYR A 20 -5.60 -14.75 -11.92
C TYR A 20 -4.16 -15.23 -11.77
N ASP A 21 -3.21 -14.30 -11.68
CA ASP A 21 -1.79 -14.60 -11.42
C ASP A 21 -1.61 -15.36 -10.10
N LEU A 22 -2.24 -14.88 -9.02
CA LEU A 22 -2.24 -15.58 -7.73
C LEU A 22 -2.83 -16.99 -7.79
N VAL A 23 -3.87 -17.19 -8.60
CA VAL A 23 -4.48 -18.53 -8.75
C VAL A 23 -3.56 -19.46 -9.53
N ALA A 24 -2.83 -18.93 -10.53
CA ALA A 24 -1.83 -19.71 -11.25
C ALA A 24 -0.70 -20.15 -10.30
N ASP A 25 -0.18 -19.23 -9.48
CA ASP A 25 0.82 -19.56 -8.46
C ASP A 25 0.31 -20.65 -7.48
N GLU A 26 -0.94 -20.54 -7.00
CA GLU A 26 -1.56 -21.56 -6.13
C GLU A 26 -1.62 -22.94 -6.81
N LEU A 27 -1.90 -23.00 -8.11
CA LEU A 27 -1.94 -24.23 -8.88
C LEU A 27 -0.54 -24.82 -9.11
N GLU A 28 0.45 -23.98 -9.40
CA GLU A 28 1.85 -24.42 -9.59
C GLU A 28 2.45 -24.98 -8.29
N ILE A 29 2.17 -24.35 -7.15
CA ILE A 29 2.63 -24.79 -5.83
C ILE A 29 1.83 -26.02 -5.36
N GLY A 30 0.60 -26.20 -5.85
CA GLY A 30 -0.28 -27.31 -5.48
C GLY A 30 -1.07 -27.07 -4.18
N GLU A 31 -1.18 -25.81 -3.72
CA GLU A 31 -1.97 -25.42 -2.54
C GLU A 31 -3.46 -25.26 -2.86
N ILE A 32 -4.07 -26.35 -3.33
CA ILE A 32 -5.45 -26.34 -3.78
C ILE A 32 -6.42 -26.41 -2.59
N ARG A 33 -7.38 -25.47 -2.53
CA ARG A 33 -8.48 -25.53 -1.56
C ARG A 33 -9.43 -26.69 -1.89
N LYS A 34 -9.28 -27.81 -1.17
CA LYS A 34 -10.02 -29.07 -1.38
C LYS A 34 -11.54 -28.90 -1.53
N GLY A 35 -12.16 -28.01 -0.76
CA GLY A 35 -13.62 -27.76 -0.85
C GLY A 35 -14.04 -27.13 -2.19
N LEU A 36 -13.33 -26.09 -2.64
CA LEU A 36 -13.54 -25.45 -3.95
C LEU A 36 -13.22 -26.41 -5.10
N TRP A 37 -12.15 -27.17 -4.96
CA TRP A 37 -11.76 -28.19 -5.95
C TRP A 37 -12.80 -29.29 -6.10
N THR A 38 -13.36 -29.77 -4.99
CA THR A 38 -14.43 -30.79 -5.03
C THR A 38 -15.69 -30.23 -5.69
N LYS A 39 -16.03 -28.96 -5.42
CA LYS A 39 -17.12 -28.27 -6.12
C LYS A 39 -16.86 -28.17 -7.62
N ALA A 40 -15.64 -27.82 -8.03
CA ALA A 40 -15.25 -27.78 -9.43
C ALA A 40 -15.34 -29.17 -10.09
N LYS A 41 -14.87 -30.22 -9.40
CA LYS A 41 -14.99 -31.61 -9.85
C LYS A 41 -16.43 -32.02 -10.09
N ALA A 42 -17.33 -31.70 -9.17
CA ALA A 42 -18.76 -32.00 -9.32
C ALA A 42 -19.39 -31.34 -10.56
N LEU A 43 -18.93 -30.12 -10.90
CA LEU A 43 -19.41 -29.36 -12.08
C LEU A 43 -18.70 -29.75 -13.38
N SER A 44 -17.58 -30.47 -13.29
CA SER A 44 -16.74 -30.82 -14.43
C SER A 44 -17.18 -32.09 -15.16
N GLU A 45 -18.17 -32.82 -14.63
CA GLU A 45 -18.68 -34.08 -15.20
C GLU A 45 -17.57 -35.12 -15.45
N GLY A 46 -16.48 -35.06 -14.67
CA GLY A 46 -15.33 -35.98 -14.78
C GLY A 46 -14.24 -35.52 -15.76
N ASN A 47 -14.39 -34.37 -16.41
CA ASN A 47 -13.33 -33.79 -17.24
C ASN A 47 -12.38 -32.95 -16.39
N MET A 48 -11.09 -33.33 -16.35
CA MET A 48 -10.09 -32.66 -15.51
C MET A 48 -9.74 -31.25 -16.00
N ASP A 49 -9.64 -31.02 -17.32
CA ASP A 49 -9.36 -29.68 -17.88
C ASP A 49 -10.50 -28.70 -17.59
N LYS A 50 -11.74 -29.20 -17.67
CA LYS A 50 -12.94 -28.45 -17.29
C LYS A 50 -12.97 -28.18 -15.79
N CYS A 51 -12.55 -29.15 -14.97
CA CYS A 51 -12.45 -28.98 -13.52
C CYS A 51 -11.48 -27.84 -13.17
N GLU A 52 -10.30 -27.83 -13.78
CA GLU A 52 -9.30 -26.79 -13.55
C GLU A 52 -9.82 -25.41 -13.96
N SER A 53 -10.41 -25.32 -15.16
CA SER A 53 -11.03 -24.08 -15.67
C SER A 53 -12.12 -23.54 -14.74
N ILE A 54 -12.94 -24.43 -14.16
CA ILE A 54 -14.01 -24.05 -13.21
C ILE A 54 -13.39 -23.65 -11.86
N TYR A 55 -12.37 -24.36 -11.39
CA TYR A 55 -11.69 -24.04 -10.15
C TYR A 55 -11.08 -22.64 -10.21
N ILE A 56 -10.41 -22.29 -11.30
CA ILE A 56 -9.79 -20.97 -11.49
C ILE A 56 -10.82 -19.84 -11.32
N GLN A 57 -11.99 -19.98 -11.96
CA GLN A 57 -13.07 -18.98 -11.85
C GLN A 57 -13.64 -18.88 -10.42
N LEU A 58 -13.86 -20.02 -9.77
CA LEU A 58 -14.37 -20.05 -8.41
C LEU A 58 -13.35 -19.45 -7.43
N ARG A 59 -12.05 -19.70 -7.65
CA ARG A 59 -10.98 -19.19 -6.80
C ARG A 59 -10.77 -17.70 -6.98
N ALA A 60 -10.76 -17.20 -8.23
CA ALA A 60 -10.69 -15.78 -8.51
C ALA A 60 -11.82 -15.00 -7.81
N THR A 61 -13.05 -15.52 -7.89
CA THR A 61 -14.20 -14.96 -7.17
C THR A 61 -14.00 -14.99 -5.65
N SER A 62 -13.53 -16.11 -5.10
CA SER A 62 -13.21 -16.27 -3.68
C SER A 62 -12.20 -15.24 -3.19
N ILE A 63 -11.13 -14.98 -3.95
CA ILE A 63 -10.10 -14.00 -3.59
C ILE A 63 -10.69 -12.59 -3.52
N VAL A 64 -11.51 -12.22 -4.51
CA VAL A 64 -12.18 -10.92 -4.55
C VAL A 64 -13.15 -10.77 -3.36
N ASP A 65 -13.89 -11.82 -3.03
CA ASP A 65 -14.83 -11.78 -1.91
C ASP A 65 -14.11 -11.77 -0.54
N GLU A 66 -13.03 -12.53 -0.39
CA GLU A 66 -12.14 -12.48 0.78
C GLU A 66 -11.59 -11.06 1.00
N ALA A 67 -11.18 -10.37 -0.08
CA ALA A 67 -10.72 -8.98 0.00
C ALA A 67 -11.84 -8.01 0.42
N LYS A 68 -13.08 -8.22 -0.04
CA LYS A 68 -14.25 -7.40 0.39
C LYS A 68 -14.57 -7.64 1.85
N VAL A 69 -14.67 -8.90 2.28
CA VAL A 69 -14.97 -9.25 3.69
C VAL A 69 -13.88 -8.72 4.60
N ALA A 70 -12.60 -8.82 4.22
CA ALA A 70 -11.51 -8.25 5.00
C ALA A 70 -11.62 -6.72 5.12
N HIS A 71 -12.08 -6.03 4.06
CA HIS A 71 -12.35 -4.60 4.11
C HIS A 71 -13.53 -4.26 5.02
N GLU A 72 -14.64 -4.99 4.91
CA GLU A 72 -15.83 -4.81 5.74
C GLU A 72 -15.54 -5.06 7.23
N VAL A 73 -14.77 -6.10 7.56
CA VAL A 73 -14.36 -6.40 8.93
C VAL A 73 -13.45 -5.30 9.49
N LYS A 74 -12.53 -4.75 8.68
CA LYS A 74 -11.72 -3.60 9.09
C LYS A 74 -12.58 -2.38 9.39
N VAL A 75 -13.51 -2.03 8.50
CA VAL A 75 -14.42 -0.89 8.68
C VAL A 75 -15.32 -1.09 9.91
N ALA A 76 -15.83 -2.30 10.12
CA ALA A 76 -16.66 -2.62 11.30
C ALA A 76 -15.85 -2.57 12.60
N TYR A 77 -14.59 -3.02 12.59
CA TYR A 77 -13.68 -2.91 13.74
C TYR A 77 -13.34 -1.45 14.04
N GLU A 78 -13.06 -0.63 13.02
CA GLU A 78 -12.83 0.82 13.13
C GLU A 78 -14.07 1.58 13.63
N ALA A 79 -15.28 1.08 13.37
CA ALA A 79 -16.53 1.65 13.86
C ALA A 79 -16.87 1.22 15.30
N ALA A 80 -16.56 -0.01 15.70
CA ALA A 80 -16.87 -0.56 17.02
C ALA A 80 -15.84 -0.19 18.09
N ASN A 81 -14.57 -0.07 17.70
CA ASN A 81 -13.54 0.56 18.49
C ASN A 81 -13.07 1.75 17.66
N PRO A 82 -13.39 3.01 18.00
CA PRO A 82 -12.64 4.11 17.45
C PRO A 82 -11.22 3.95 18.00
N THR A 83 -10.39 3.16 17.32
CA THR A 83 -8.94 3.30 17.43
C THR A 83 -8.71 4.80 17.27
N PRO A 84 -8.00 5.44 18.22
CA PRO A 84 -7.75 6.87 18.14
C PRO A 84 -7.32 7.11 16.72
N THR A 85 -8.08 7.99 16.06
CA THR A 85 -7.91 8.42 14.69
C THR A 85 -6.48 8.17 14.28
N THR A 86 -6.23 7.59 13.11
CA THR A 86 -5.05 7.96 12.35
C THR A 86 -5.13 9.48 12.09
N GLN A 87 -5.03 10.31 13.14
CA GLN A 87 -3.91 11.19 13.26
C GLN A 87 -2.77 10.35 12.71
N VAL A 88 -2.46 10.58 11.43
CA VAL A 88 -1.09 10.85 11.08
C VAL A 88 -0.60 11.66 12.27
N ASN A 89 0.01 10.97 13.24
CA ASN A 89 0.87 11.62 14.17
C ASN A 89 1.78 12.33 13.18
N LYS A 90 1.56 13.63 13.03
CA LYS A 90 2.67 14.54 13.07
C LYS A 90 3.36 14.12 14.36
N GLU A 91 4.16 13.04 14.28
CA GLU A 91 5.35 12.96 15.07
C GLU A 91 5.87 14.37 14.85
N HIS A 92 5.79 15.18 15.91
CA HIS A 92 6.70 16.29 16.01
C HIS A 92 8.03 15.60 15.71
N LEU A 93 8.51 15.68 14.46
CA LEU A 93 9.80 15.16 14.09
C LEU A 93 10.70 16.01 14.96
N GLN A 94 11.05 15.47 16.11
CA GLN A 94 11.93 16.09 17.06
C GLN A 94 13.30 15.91 16.43
N PHE A 95 13.57 16.80 15.49
CA PHE A 95 14.86 17.01 14.88
C PHE A 95 15.84 17.29 16.00
N ASN A 96 16.70 16.34 16.32
CA ASN A 96 17.75 16.56 17.31
C ASN A 96 18.90 17.30 16.63
N VAL A 97 19.62 18.10 17.41
CA VAL A 97 20.88 18.68 16.94
C VAL A 97 21.85 17.55 16.61
N GLY A 98 22.41 17.55 15.41
CA GLY A 98 23.24 16.47 14.88
C GLY A 98 22.52 15.51 13.93
N ASP A 99 21.19 15.56 13.82
CA ASP A 99 20.46 14.69 12.90
C ASP A 99 20.73 15.07 11.43
N SER A 100 20.89 14.05 10.59
CA SER A 100 21.01 14.19 9.14
C SER A 100 19.63 14.32 8.48
N VAL A 101 19.40 15.43 7.80
CA VAL A 101 18.14 15.78 7.15
C VAL A 101 18.33 16.09 5.68
N PHE A 102 17.28 15.89 4.89
CA PHE A 102 17.23 16.35 3.51
C PHE A 102 16.09 17.35 3.32
N TYR A 103 16.30 18.30 2.42
CA TYR A 103 15.31 19.32 2.07
C TYR A 103 14.38 18.79 0.98
N ILE A 104 13.08 18.83 1.23
CA ILE A 104 12.07 18.24 0.32
C ILE A 104 11.86 19.12 -0.92
N GLY A 105 12.07 20.43 -0.80
CA GLY A 105 11.82 21.39 -1.88
C GLY A 105 12.95 21.56 -2.89
N HIS A 106 14.14 20.99 -2.63
CA HIS A 106 15.32 21.15 -3.48
C HIS A 106 16.28 19.97 -3.26
N GLN A 107 16.26 19.00 -4.19
CA GLN A 107 17.07 17.78 -4.08
C GLN A 107 18.58 18.04 -4.26
N ASP A 108 18.96 19.15 -4.88
CA ASP A 108 20.36 19.49 -5.18
C ASP A 108 21.20 19.93 -3.96
N LEU A 109 20.57 20.22 -2.82
CA LEU A 109 21.28 20.66 -1.60
C LEU A 109 21.93 19.50 -0.84
N GLY A 110 21.57 18.25 -1.17
CA GLY A 110 22.09 17.06 -0.51
C GLY A 110 21.60 16.90 0.93
N ILE A 111 22.35 16.11 1.71
CA ILE A 111 22.05 15.81 3.11
C ILE A 111 22.70 16.89 3.97
N GLY A 112 21.89 17.63 4.73
CA GLY A 112 22.35 18.61 5.70
C GLY A 112 22.30 18.07 7.13
N VAL A 113 23.04 18.71 8.03
CA VAL A 113 23.06 18.39 9.46
C VAL A 113 22.42 19.54 10.23
N ILE A 114 21.54 19.22 11.18
CA ILE A 114 20.91 20.23 12.04
C ILE A 114 21.92 20.73 13.06
N LEU A 115 22.17 22.04 13.05
CA LEU A 115 23.03 22.73 14.01
C LEU A 115 22.24 23.29 15.19
N GLU A 116 21.06 23.84 14.93
CA GLU A 116 20.20 24.43 15.96
C GLU A 116 18.74 24.10 15.67
N ASN A 117 17.97 23.89 16.74
CA ASN A 117 16.54 23.63 16.67
C ASN A 117 15.80 24.69 17.50
N GLU A 118 15.07 25.59 16.82
CA GLU A 118 14.25 26.62 17.44
C GLU A 118 12.79 26.44 17.05
N GLY A 119 12.01 25.79 17.90
CA GLY A 119 10.55 25.72 17.77
C GLY A 119 10.07 25.10 16.46
N LYS A 120 9.72 25.93 15.47
CA LYS A 120 9.22 25.51 14.13
C LYS A 120 10.29 25.56 13.03
N THR A 121 11.46 26.12 13.31
CA THR A 121 12.57 26.24 12.36
C THR A 121 13.81 25.51 12.86
N ALA A 122 14.66 25.05 11.96
CA ALA A 122 15.95 24.48 12.26
C ALA A 122 17.03 25.15 11.41
N LEU A 123 18.21 25.41 12.00
CA LEU A 123 19.39 25.82 11.26
C LEU A 123 20.07 24.56 10.74
N VAL A 124 20.13 24.42 9.42
CA VAL A 124 20.71 23.24 8.77
C VAL A 124 21.93 23.64 7.97
N ASN A 125 23.03 22.92 8.17
CA ASN A 125 24.24 23.07 7.37
C ASN A 125 24.24 22.03 6.24
N PHE A 126 24.19 22.49 4.99
CA PHE A 126 24.28 21.62 3.82
C PHE A 126 25.72 21.67 3.26
N PRO A 127 26.27 20.56 2.74
CA PRO A 127 27.67 20.46 2.33
C PRO A 127 28.10 21.44 1.23
N HIS A 128 27.15 22.02 0.50
CA HIS A 128 27.39 22.98 -0.58
C HIS A 128 26.59 24.28 -0.44
N ALA A 129 26.08 24.59 0.76
CA ALA A 129 25.35 25.82 1.00
C ALA A 129 25.75 26.46 2.33
N VAL A 130 25.50 27.76 2.45
CA VAL A 130 25.62 28.48 3.72
C VAL A 130 24.58 27.91 4.69
N PRO A 131 24.90 27.76 6.00
CA PRO A 131 23.93 27.34 7.01
C PRO A 131 22.65 28.17 6.91
N THR A 132 21.53 27.49 6.61
CA THR A 132 20.27 28.16 6.28
C THR A 132 19.21 27.76 7.28
N ARG A 133 18.42 28.73 7.74
CA ARG A 133 17.24 28.46 8.58
C ARG A 133 16.10 27.96 7.71
N VAL A 134 15.62 26.78 8.01
CA VAL A 134 14.58 26.09 7.23
C VAL A 134 13.41 25.73 8.13
N HIS A 135 12.19 25.84 7.60
CA HIS A 135 11.00 25.37 8.31
C HIS A 135 10.99 23.84 8.41
N LYS A 136 10.67 23.30 9.58
CA LYS A 136 10.70 21.85 9.86
C LYS A 136 9.80 21.03 8.94
N ASP A 137 8.68 21.61 8.50
CA ASP A 137 7.76 20.96 7.55
C ASP A 137 8.39 20.67 6.17
N SER A 138 9.46 21.40 5.83
CA SER A 138 10.19 21.23 4.57
C SER A 138 11.40 20.28 4.71
N LEU A 139 11.65 19.74 5.91
CA LEU A 139 12.75 18.84 6.21
C LEU A 139 12.23 17.42 6.44
N ARG A 140 13.03 16.43 6.05
CA ARG A 140 12.80 15.02 6.42
C ARG A 140 14.09 14.41 6.96
N LEU A 141 13.95 13.57 7.99
CA LEU A 141 15.06 12.78 8.52
C LEU A 141 15.50 11.74 7.50
N LYS A 142 16.81 11.60 7.31
CA LYS A 142 17.38 10.46 6.62
C LYS A 142 17.50 9.31 7.63
N LYS A 143 16.64 8.29 7.49
CA LYS A 143 16.79 7.03 8.24
C LYS A 143 18.01 6.25 7.75
#